data_AF-A0A1A0TVK8-F1
#
_entry.id   AF-A0A1A0TVK8-F1
#
_cell.length_a   1.000
_cell.length_b   1.000
_cell.length_c   1.000
_cell.angle_alpha   90.00
_cell.angle_beta   90.00
_cell.angle_gamma   90.00
#
_symmetry.space_group_name_H-M   'P 1'
#
loop_
_entity.id
_entity.type
_entity.pdbx_description
1 polymer ?
#
loop_
_entity_poly.entity_id
_entity_poly.type
_entity_poly.pdbx_seq_one_letter_code
_entity_poly.pdbx_strand_id
1 'polypeptide(L)'
;MARSGRPGLAGGGALLVAAALITPVPAHATPEVPSGRYTVLYTDSDKSTTWLFAPCGSDCTLATSQDGGTFVISWEFDLANGRWTHSGATQAPCANGTSVPATVDYSFDAVSLAGEGRTTTSDGCGGPGSTVTRPFRLTKT
;
A
#
# COMPACT_ATOMS: atom_id res chain seq x y z
N MET A 1 28.47 83.19 16.18
CA MET A 1 29.85 82.88 16.62
C MET A 1 29.77 81.79 17.68
N ALA A 2 30.54 80.69 17.56
CA ALA A 2 30.82 79.65 18.59
C ALA A 2 29.60 78.92 19.25
N ARG A 3 29.69 77.67 19.71
CA ARG A 3 30.65 76.55 19.50
C ARG A 3 29.88 75.25 19.80
N SER A 4 29.84 74.29 18.88
CA SER A 4 29.24 72.97 19.16
C SER A 4 30.19 72.10 19.99
N GLY A 5 29.66 71.42 21.01
CA GLY A 5 30.40 70.43 21.80
C GLY A 5 30.46 69.04 21.14
N ARG A 6 31.55 68.32 21.41
CA ARG A 6 31.71 66.85 21.27
C ARG A 6 31.34 66.18 22.62
N PRO A 7 31.12 64.85 22.80
CA PRO A 7 31.42 63.64 21.98
C PRO A 7 30.13 62.85 21.58
N GLY A 8 30.11 61.60 21.10
CA GLY A 8 31.15 60.70 20.55
C GLY A 8 31.03 59.21 20.97
N LEU A 9 31.09 58.29 19.99
CA LEU A 9 31.22 56.80 20.05
C LEU A 9 30.19 55.93 20.82
N ALA A 10 29.46 55.10 20.06
CA ALA A 10 28.94 53.72 20.31
C ALA A 10 27.65 53.54 19.46
N GLY A 11 27.25 52.37 18.95
CA GLY A 11 27.80 51.01 19.05
C GLY A 11 26.64 49.99 19.10
N GLY A 12 26.48 49.16 18.07
CA GLY A 12 25.41 48.15 17.97
C GLY A 12 24.02 48.71 17.60
N GLY A 13 23.14 47.96 16.93
CA GLY A 13 23.30 46.62 16.33
C GLY A 13 22.23 46.38 15.26
N ALA A 14 22.51 45.48 14.31
CA ALA A 14 21.55 45.14 13.26
C ALA A 14 20.43 44.24 13.83
N LEU A 15 19.18 44.75 13.81
CA LEU A 15 17.99 43.97 14.11
C LEU A 15 17.69 43.00 12.95
N LEU A 16 18.32 41.83 12.99
CA LEU A 16 18.00 40.71 12.12
C LEU A 16 16.68 40.08 12.58
N VAL A 17 15.57 40.45 11.91
CA VAL A 17 14.27 39.80 12.11
C VAL A 17 14.32 38.42 11.47
N ALA A 18 14.63 37.40 12.29
CA ALA A 18 14.58 36.01 11.88
C ALA A 18 13.11 35.57 11.73
N ALA A 19 12.56 35.68 10.53
CA ALA A 19 11.27 35.11 10.19
C ALA A 19 11.37 33.57 10.22
N ALA A 20 10.92 32.96 11.32
CA ALA A 20 10.81 31.51 11.42
C ALA A 20 9.75 31.00 10.43
N LEU A 21 10.21 30.46 9.30
CA LEU A 21 9.36 29.75 8.34
C LEU A 21 8.90 28.43 8.99
N ILE A 22 7.76 28.47 9.67
CA ILE A 22 7.07 27.27 10.13
C ILE A 22 6.48 26.60 8.89
N THR A 23 7.26 25.75 8.23
CA THR A 23 6.73 24.91 7.17
C THR A 23 5.76 23.90 7.80
N PRO A 24 4.47 23.88 7.41
CA PRO A 24 3.56 22.86 7.88
C PRO A 24 4.03 21.53 7.28
N VAL A 25 4.66 20.69 8.11
CA VAL A 25 4.91 19.30 7.74
C VAL A 25 3.53 18.65 7.59
N PRO A 26 3.15 18.15 6.40
CA PRO A 26 1.92 17.41 6.26
C PRO A 26 1.97 16.22 7.22
N ALA A 27 1.02 16.15 8.14
CA ALA A 27 0.86 15.02 9.04
C ALA A 27 0.35 13.82 8.22
N HIS A 28 1.27 13.17 7.50
CA HIS A 28 1.03 11.87 6.90
C HIS A 28 0.75 10.89 8.05
N ALA A 29 -0.53 10.60 8.27
CA ALA A 29 -0.92 9.52 9.16
C ALA A 29 -0.20 8.25 8.69
N THR A 30 0.56 7.62 9.60
CA THR A 30 1.13 6.29 9.35
C THR A 30 0.00 5.36 8.94
N PRO A 31 0.08 4.69 7.78
CA PRO A 31 -1.00 3.81 7.33
C PRO A 31 -1.34 2.75 8.40
N GLU A 32 -2.63 2.54 8.66
CA GLU A 32 -3.08 1.50 9.59
C GLU A 32 -2.78 0.12 8.98
N VAL A 33 -2.23 -0.79 9.78
CA VAL A 33 -2.04 -2.19 9.36
C VAL A 33 -3.42 -2.84 9.19
N PRO A 34 -3.76 -3.35 7.98
CA PRO A 34 -5.06 -3.97 7.74
C PRO A 34 -5.34 -5.09 8.74
N SER A 35 -6.52 -5.04 9.35
CA SER A 35 -6.93 -5.95 10.43
C SER A 35 -8.45 -6.19 10.42
N GLY A 36 -8.87 -7.44 10.57
CA GLY A 36 -10.27 -7.85 10.52
C GLY A 36 -10.74 -8.20 9.11
N ARG A 37 -12.07 -8.18 8.89
CA ARG A 37 -12.67 -8.56 7.61
C ARG A 37 -12.76 -7.37 6.65
N TYR A 38 -12.45 -7.65 5.39
CA TYR A 38 -12.57 -6.70 4.29
C TYR A 38 -13.29 -7.37 3.12
N THR A 39 -14.25 -6.68 2.52
CA THR A 39 -14.74 -7.00 1.18
C THR A 39 -13.69 -6.56 0.17
N VAL A 40 -13.33 -7.47 -0.74
CA VAL A 40 -12.56 -7.18 -1.94
C VAL A 40 -13.55 -7.05 -3.08
N LEU A 41 -13.64 -5.88 -3.71
CA LEU A 41 -14.45 -5.67 -4.91
C LEU A 41 -13.52 -5.61 -6.13
N TYR A 42 -13.68 -6.53 -7.07
CA TYR A 42 -12.98 -6.51 -8.35
C TYR A 42 -13.68 -5.53 -9.30
N THR A 43 -13.01 -4.43 -9.63
CA THR A 43 -13.63 -3.31 -10.36
C THR A 43 -13.71 -3.55 -11.87
N ASP A 44 -13.31 -4.73 -12.34
CA ASP A 44 -13.41 -5.20 -13.73
C ASP A 44 -14.69 -6.01 -14.00
N SER A 45 -15.40 -6.45 -12.94
CA SER A 45 -16.42 -7.50 -13.05
C SER A 45 -17.54 -7.44 -12.01
N ASP A 46 -17.54 -6.44 -11.12
CA ASP A 46 -18.46 -6.28 -9.98
C ASP A 46 -18.57 -7.50 -9.05
N LYS A 47 -17.62 -8.44 -9.17
CA LYS A 47 -17.49 -9.61 -8.30
C LYS A 47 -16.82 -9.20 -7.01
N SER A 48 -17.25 -9.78 -5.90
CA SER A 48 -16.61 -9.59 -4.61
C SER A 48 -16.25 -10.91 -3.93
N THR A 49 -15.21 -10.83 -3.10
CA THR A 49 -14.73 -11.86 -2.17
C THR A 49 -14.56 -11.21 -0.79
N THR A 50 -14.39 -12.01 0.26
CA THR A 50 -14.01 -11.52 1.59
C THR A 50 -12.62 -12.02 1.95
N TRP A 51 -11.74 -11.12 2.37
CA TRP A 51 -10.45 -11.46 2.96
C TRP A 51 -10.48 -11.17 4.47
N LEU A 52 -9.86 -12.05 5.24
CA LEU A 52 -9.56 -11.81 6.65
C LEU A 52 -8.09 -11.40 6.76
N PHE A 53 -7.86 -10.20 7.28
CA PHE A 53 -6.53 -9.66 7.53
C PHE A 53 -6.14 -9.83 9.01
N ALA A 54 -4.94 -10.36 9.25
CA ALA A 54 -4.35 -10.54 10.57
C ALA A 54 -2.93 -9.93 10.59
N PRO A 55 -2.69 -8.83 11.32
CA PRO A 55 -1.36 -8.24 11.46
C PRO A 55 -0.32 -9.24 11.99
N CYS A 56 0.83 -9.30 11.35
CA CYS A 56 2.02 -10.04 11.77
C CYS A 56 3.17 -9.13 12.24
N GLY A 57 3.08 -7.82 11.99
CA GLY A 57 4.01 -6.80 12.45
C GLY A 57 3.49 -5.39 12.14
N SER A 58 4.34 -4.37 12.33
CA SER A 58 4.06 -2.99 11.89
C SER A 58 3.93 -2.85 10.38
N ASP A 59 4.67 -3.69 9.66
CA ASP A 59 4.83 -3.62 8.20
C ASP A 59 4.46 -4.96 7.55
N CYS A 60 3.69 -5.80 8.26
CA CYS A 60 3.30 -7.16 7.84
C CYS A 60 1.82 -7.44 8.17
N THR A 61 1.05 -7.92 7.20
CA THR A 61 -0.31 -8.45 7.44
C THR A 61 -0.58 -9.71 6.61
N LEU A 62 -1.20 -10.72 7.23
CA LEU A 62 -1.61 -11.96 6.57
C LEU A 62 -3.04 -11.82 6.04
N ALA A 63 -3.24 -11.91 4.73
CA ALA A 63 -4.54 -11.87 4.08
C ALA A 63 -4.99 -13.30 3.70
N THR A 64 -6.11 -13.76 4.27
CA THR A 64 -6.67 -15.09 4.00
C THR A 64 -8.02 -14.98 3.29
N SER A 65 -8.14 -15.54 2.08
CA SER A 65 -9.43 -15.62 1.37
C SER A 65 -10.44 -16.45 2.19
N GLN A 66 -11.69 -16.01 2.21
CA GLN A 66 -12.79 -16.62 2.96
C GLN A 66 -13.80 -17.32 2.04
N ASP A 67 -13.49 -17.50 0.75
CA ASP A 67 -14.43 -18.01 -0.27
C ASP A 67 -14.77 -19.51 -0.15
N GLY A 68 -14.21 -20.21 0.86
CA GLY A 68 -14.58 -21.59 1.21
C GLY A 68 -14.25 -22.66 0.17
N GLY A 69 -13.57 -22.32 -0.91
CA GLY A 69 -13.18 -23.24 -1.98
C GLY A 69 -11.94 -24.09 -1.67
N THR A 70 -11.60 -25.00 -2.59
CA THR A 70 -10.47 -25.95 -2.48
C THR A 70 -9.09 -25.29 -2.32
N PHE A 71 -8.99 -24.00 -2.61
CA PHE A 71 -7.77 -23.19 -2.50
C PHE A 71 -8.03 -22.00 -1.58
N VAL A 72 -8.21 -22.25 -0.27
CA VAL A 72 -8.09 -21.21 0.75
C VAL A 72 -6.63 -20.74 0.75
N ILE A 73 -6.40 -19.61 0.07
CA ILE A 73 -5.10 -18.94 0.00
C ILE A 73 -4.92 -18.03 1.20
N SER A 74 -3.73 -18.08 1.79
CA SER A 74 -3.29 -17.17 2.86
C SER A 74 -1.92 -16.64 2.46
N TRP A 75 -1.81 -15.31 2.33
CA TRP A 75 -0.65 -14.63 1.79
C TRP A 75 -0.19 -13.54 2.74
N GLU A 76 1.10 -13.53 3.03
CA GLU A 76 1.76 -12.44 3.76
C GLU A 76 1.96 -11.26 2.81
N PHE A 77 1.56 -10.07 3.25
CA PHE A 77 1.77 -8.81 2.57
C PHE A 77 2.69 -7.93 3.41
N ASP A 78 3.79 -7.49 2.80
CA ASP A 78 4.74 -6.54 3.37
C ASP A 78 4.39 -5.10 2.96
N LEU A 79 4.59 -4.13 3.86
CA LEU A 79 4.44 -2.71 3.58
C LEU A 79 5.75 -2.11 3.08
N ALA A 80 5.78 -1.67 1.82
CA ALA A 80 6.89 -0.93 1.24
C ALA A 80 6.39 0.28 0.45
N ASN A 81 7.00 1.45 0.66
CA ASN A 81 6.70 2.68 -0.10
C ASN A 81 5.21 3.07 -0.13
N GLY A 82 4.48 2.86 0.97
CA GLY A 82 3.04 3.16 1.07
C GLY A 82 2.12 2.12 0.41
N ARG A 83 2.65 1.00 -0.08
CA ARG A 83 1.90 -0.12 -0.64
C ARG A 83 2.17 -1.42 0.08
N TRP A 84 1.11 -2.17 0.32
CA TRP A 84 1.18 -3.58 0.68
C TRP A 84 1.50 -4.39 -0.57
N THR A 85 2.40 -5.36 -0.48
CA THR A 85 2.85 -6.21 -1.62
C THR A 85 2.96 -7.68 -1.24
N HIS A 86 2.53 -8.56 -2.12
CA HIS A 86 2.78 -10.01 -2.08
C HIS A 86 3.20 -10.49 -3.46
N SER A 87 4.27 -11.27 -3.56
CA SER A 87 4.65 -12.00 -4.77
C SER A 87 5.02 -13.44 -4.42
N GLY A 88 4.53 -14.42 -5.19
CA GLY A 88 4.74 -15.82 -4.85
C GLY A 88 4.32 -16.82 -5.93
N ALA A 89 4.73 -18.08 -5.75
CA ALA A 89 4.25 -19.20 -6.53
C ALA A 89 2.90 -19.71 -5.96
N THR A 90 2.01 -20.13 -6.84
CA THR A 90 0.71 -20.73 -6.51
C THR A 90 0.34 -21.80 -7.55
N GLN A 91 -0.87 -22.33 -7.47
CA GLN A 91 -1.45 -23.23 -8.47
C GLN A 91 -2.75 -22.63 -9.01
N ALA A 92 -2.96 -22.73 -10.32
CA ALA A 92 -4.23 -22.35 -10.96
C ALA A 92 -5.03 -23.61 -11.31
N PRO A 93 -6.33 -23.69 -10.95
CA PRO A 93 -7.17 -24.84 -11.27
C PRO A 93 -7.52 -24.87 -12.76
N CYS A 94 -7.42 -26.06 -13.36
CA CYS A 94 -7.89 -26.33 -14.72
C CYS A 94 -9.33 -26.84 -14.72
N ALA A 95 -10.06 -26.63 -15.83
CA ALA A 95 -11.46 -27.08 -15.98
C ALA A 95 -11.65 -28.61 -15.94
N ASN A 96 -10.59 -29.39 -16.21
CA ASN A 96 -10.55 -30.85 -16.11
C ASN A 96 -10.28 -31.37 -14.68
N GLY A 97 -10.17 -30.49 -13.68
CA GLY A 97 -9.88 -30.84 -12.28
C GLY A 97 -8.39 -30.98 -11.93
N THR A 98 -7.45 -30.82 -12.88
CA THR A 98 -6.02 -30.71 -12.56
C THR A 98 -5.66 -29.29 -12.12
N SER A 99 -4.38 -29.03 -11.83
CA SER A 99 -3.87 -27.66 -11.63
C SER A 99 -2.54 -27.48 -12.35
N VAL A 100 -2.21 -26.24 -12.68
CA VAL A 100 -0.95 -25.85 -13.31
C VAL A 100 -0.18 -24.85 -12.43
N PRO A 101 1.16 -24.81 -12.53
CA PRO A 101 1.96 -23.76 -11.92
C PRO A 101 1.49 -22.37 -12.32
N ALA A 102 1.48 -21.47 -11.34
CA ALA A 102 1.24 -20.06 -11.55
C ALA A 102 2.10 -19.21 -10.62
N THR A 103 2.29 -17.94 -10.96
CA THR A 103 2.79 -16.90 -10.05
C THR A 103 1.71 -15.85 -9.82
N VAL A 104 1.76 -15.21 -8.66
CA VAL A 104 0.91 -14.09 -8.30
C VAL A 104 1.75 -12.90 -7.88
N ASP A 105 1.30 -11.70 -8.26
CA ASP A 105 1.86 -10.42 -7.81
C ASP A 105 0.68 -9.52 -7.44
N TYR A 106 0.50 -9.26 -6.15
CA TYR A 106 -0.60 -8.44 -5.63
C TYR A 106 -0.02 -7.21 -4.94
N SER A 107 -0.63 -6.05 -5.18
CA SER A 107 -0.30 -4.85 -4.41
C SER A 107 -1.47 -3.88 -4.28
N PHE A 108 -1.66 -3.35 -3.07
CA PHE A 108 -2.65 -2.32 -2.77
C PHE A 108 -2.07 -1.15 -1.97
N ASP A 109 -2.57 0.05 -2.24
CA ASP A 109 -2.22 1.28 -1.56
C ASP A 109 -2.72 1.26 -0.10
N ALA A 110 -1.84 1.61 0.85
CA ALA A 110 -2.09 1.42 2.28
C ALA A 110 -3.11 2.41 2.89
N VAL A 111 -3.51 3.45 2.14
CA VAL A 111 -4.46 4.48 2.63
C VAL A 111 -5.80 4.39 1.91
N SER A 112 -5.78 4.37 0.58
CA SER A 112 -6.97 4.29 -0.27
C SER A 112 -7.51 2.87 -0.45
N LEU A 113 -6.71 1.86 -0.09
CA LEU A 113 -7.01 0.42 -0.21
C LEU A 113 -7.38 -0.02 -1.65
N ALA A 114 -6.96 0.75 -2.65
CA ALA A 114 -7.06 0.39 -4.06
C ALA A 114 -5.82 -0.39 -4.50
N GLY A 115 -6.02 -1.48 -5.24
CA GLY A 115 -4.95 -2.40 -5.60
C GLY A 115 -5.16 -3.11 -6.92
N GLU A 116 -4.21 -3.98 -7.23
CA GLU A 116 -4.19 -4.81 -8.42
C GLU A 116 -3.62 -6.18 -8.06
N GLY A 117 -4.25 -7.23 -8.57
CA GLY A 117 -3.75 -8.61 -8.49
C GLY A 117 -3.45 -9.11 -9.89
N ARG A 118 -2.18 -9.48 -10.13
CA ARG A 118 -1.73 -10.16 -11.34
C ARG A 118 -1.56 -11.64 -11.03
N THR A 119 -1.99 -12.49 -11.95
CA THR A 119 -1.76 -13.94 -11.92
C THR A 119 -1.23 -14.36 -13.29
N THR A 120 -0.10 -15.05 -13.32
CA THR A 120 0.49 -15.61 -14.54
C THR A 120 0.49 -17.13 -14.44
N THR A 121 -0.23 -17.81 -15.31
CA THR A 121 -0.27 -19.27 -15.41
C THR A 121 0.74 -19.77 -16.44
N SER A 122 1.38 -20.91 -16.19
CA SER A 122 2.21 -21.58 -17.19
C SER A 122 1.35 -22.22 -18.29
N ASP A 123 2.01 -22.68 -19.36
CA ASP A 123 1.40 -23.60 -20.33
C ASP A 123 0.77 -24.81 -19.60
N GLY A 124 -0.37 -25.27 -20.09
CA GLY A 124 -1.15 -26.34 -19.48
C GLY A 124 -2.66 -26.11 -19.60
N CYS A 125 -3.47 -26.88 -18.86
CA CYS A 125 -4.94 -26.90 -18.97
C CYS A 125 -5.51 -27.06 -20.40
N GLY A 126 -4.70 -27.50 -21.39
CA GLY A 126 -5.08 -27.61 -22.79
C GLY A 126 -4.72 -26.40 -23.68
N GLY A 127 -3.95 -25.43 -23.19
CA GLY A 127 -3.53 -24.25 -23.95
C GLY A 127 -2.20 -23.63 -23.48
N PRO A 128 -1.80 -22.50 -24.08
CA PRO A 128 -0.65 -21.73 -23.61
C PRO A 128 -0.94 -21.02 -22.29
N GLY A 129 0.13 -20.63 -21.59
CA GLY A 129 0.08 -19.81 -20.39
C GLY A 129 -0.51 -18.42 -20.65
N SER A 130 -0.95 -17.76 -19.59
CA SER A 130 -1.63 -16.47 -19.68
C SER A 130 -1.36 -15.61 -18.45
N THR A 131 -1.36 -14.29 -18.62
CA THR A 131 -1.35 -13.33 -17.51
C THR A 131 -2.68 -12.61 -17.46
N VAL A 132 -3.35 -12.69 -16.30
CA VAL A 132 -4.58 -11.95 -16.00
C VAL A 132 -4.26 -10.92 -14.92
N THR A 133 -4.69 -9.67 -15.15
CA THR A 133 -4.53 -8.57 -14.21
C THR A 133 -5.92 -8.10 -13.79
N ARG A 134 -6.18 -7.99 -12.47
CA ARG A 134 -7.48 -7.56 -11.93
C ARG A 134 -7.32 -6.40 -10.95
N PRO A 135 -7.83 -5.20 -11.25
CA PRO A 135 -7.92 -4.12 -10.28
C PRO A 135 -8.97 -4.46 -9.21
N PHE A 136 -8.70 -4.09 -7.96
CA PHE A 136 -9.61 -4.29 -6.84
C PHE A 136 -9.59 -3.11 -5.86
N ARG A 137 -10.61 -3.04 -5.00
CA ARG A 137 -10.66 -2.15 -3.84
C ARG A 137 -11.07 -2.95 -2.60
N LEU A 138 -10.37 -2.74 -1.49
CA LEU A 138 -10.77 -3.28 -0.18
C LEU A 138 -11.67 -2.28 0.55
N THR A 139 -12.67 -2.78 1.25
CA THR A 139 -13.54 -2.02 2.16
C THR A 139 -13.72 -2.81 3.46
N LYS A 140 -13.44 -2.19 4.61
CA LYS A 140 -13.59 -2.83 5.93
C LYS A 140 -15.07 -3.09 6.20
N THR A 141 -15.41 -4.28 6.73
CA THR A 141 -16.79 -4.73 7.00
C THR A 141 -17.08 -4.76 8.49
#